data_AF-A0A2V3HGP7-F1
#
_entry.id   AF-A0A2V3HGP7-F1
#
_cell.length_a   1.000
_cell.length_b   1.000
_cell.length_c   1.000
_cell.angle_alpha   90.00
_cell.angle_beta   90.00
_cell.angle_gamma   90.00
#
_symmetry.space_group_name_H-M   'P 1'
#
loop_
_entity.id
_entity.type
_entity.pdbx_description
1 polymer ?
#
loop_
_entity_poly.entity_id
_entity_poly.type
_entity_poly.pdbx_seq_one_letter_code
_entity_poly.pdbx_strand_id
1 'polypeptide(L)'
;QVNRMTYGDPVPVTTLVKKMCDYMQSFTQYGGARPFGTALLIAGVDGDGVHLFETDPSGAYQSYHAGAIGRGRSAVIDYFEANWKPKMTQNAAIKLGLEALRDSIDEDLNRDAVEIAVLTGSGYAKMSRADTLKQIDRLS
;
A
#
# COMPACT_ATOMS: atom_id res chain seq x y z
N GLN A 1 6.95 10.38 16.52
CA GLN A 1 7.33 11.64 17.21
C GLN A 1 8.82 11.69 17.57
N VAL A 2 9.47 10.58 17.93
CA VAL A 2 10.91 10.55 18.31
C VAL A 2 11.85 11.20 17.27
N ASN A 3 11.77 10.86 15.99
CA ASN A 3 12.68 11.45 14.98
C ASN A 3 12.58 12.99 14.87
N ARG A 4 11.36 13.54 14.90
CA ARG A 4 11.17 15.00 14.84
C ARG A 4 11.70 15.70 16.09
N MET A 5 11.65 15.03 17.24
CA MET A 5 12.21 15.55 18.50
C MET A 5 13.73 15.43 18.56
N THR A 6 14.31 14.38 17.97
CA THR A 6 15.76 14.11 18.02
C THR A 6 16.55 14.79 16.90
N TYR A 7 15.98 14.86 15.70
CA TYR A 7 16.69 15.31 14.49
C TYR A 7 16.05 16.53 13.82
N GLY A 8 14.91 17.02 14.32
CA GLY A 8 14.19 18.15 13.72
C GLY A 8 13.38 17.83 12.45
N ASP A 9 13.64 16.67 11.82
CA ASP A 9 13.05 16.30 10.53
C ASP A 9 11.97 15.20 10.63
N PRO A 10 11.03 15.15 9.64
CA PRO A 10 10.16 13.99 9.44
C PRO A 10 10.97 12.70 9.29
N VAL A 11 10.41 11.58 9.75
CA VAL A 11 11.06 10.27 9.56
C VAL A 11 11.01 9.87 8.08
N PRO A 12 12.15 9.51 7.45
CA PRO A 12 12.13 8.92 6.11
C PRO A 12 11.31 7.64 6.11
N VAL A 13 10.56 7.39 5.04
CA VAL A 13 9.61 6.26 4.97
C VAL A 13 10.35 4.94 5.15
N THR A 14 11.48 4.78 4.48
CA THR A 14 12.36 3.61 4.60
C THR A 14 12.82 3.36 6.04
N THR A 15 13.13 4.43 6.79
CA THR A 15 13.53 4.30 8.20
C THR A 15 12.38 3.83 9.08
N LEU A 16 11.17 4.33 8.83
CA LEU A 16 9.97 3.91 9.54
C LEU A 16 9.64 2.44 9.25
N VAL A 17 9.67 2.04 7.98
CA VAL A 17 9.45 0.65 7.55
C VAL A 17 10.46 -0.29 8.20
N LYS A 18 11.76 0.06 8.14
CA LYS A 18 12.81 -0.75 8.79
C LYS A 18 12.56 -0.93 10.28
N LYS A 19 12.25 0.15 11.01
CA LYS A 19 11.96 0.07 12.45
C LYS A 19 10.76 -0.84 12.77
N MET A 20 9.71 -0.80 11.93
CA MET A 20 8.56 -1.70 12.10
C MET A 20 8.94 -3.16 11.81
N CYS A 21 9.75 -3.39 10.79
CA CYS A 21 10.21 -4.72 10.41
C CYS A 21 11.16 -5.34 11.44
N ASP A 22 12.10 -4.57 11.98
CA ASP A 22 12.96 -4.99 13.08
C ASP A 22 12.12 -5.37 14.32
N TYR A 23 11.05 -4.61 14.59
CA TYR A 23 10.11 -4.94 15.66
C TYR A 23 9.33 -6.22 15.36
N MET A 24 8.80 -6.41 14.16
CA MET A 24 8.12 -7.65 13.75
C MET A 24 9.05 -8.86 13.86
N GLN A 25 10.29 -8.71 13.40
CA GLN A 25 11.31 -9.75 13.39
C GLN A 25 11.65 -10.21 14.81
N SER A 26 11.65 -9.30 15.80
CA SER A 26 11.90 -9.68 17.19
C SER A 26 10.94 -10.77 17.71
N PHE A 27 9.69 -10.78 17.25
CA PHE A 27 8.69 -11.81 17.60
C PHE A 27 8.92 -13.17 16.92
N THR A 28 9.85 -13.24 15.96
CA THR A 28 10.30 -14.50 15.35
C THR A 28 11.47 -15.12 16.09
N GLN A 29 12.21 -14.32 16.87
CA GLN A 29 13.42 -14.74 17.59
C GLN A 29 13.13 -15.10 19.06
N TYR A 30 12.18 -14.44 19.70
CA TYR A 30 11.84 -14.72 21.09
C TYR A 30 10.94 -15.94 21.24
N GLY A 31 11.44 -16.98 21.90
CA GLY A 31 10.65 -18.16 22.26
C GLY A 31 9.46 -17.79 23.15
N GLY A 32 8.28 -18.36 22.86
CA GLY A 32 7.05 -18.09 23.61
C GLY A 32 6.20 -16.94 23.07
N ALA A 33 6.73 -16.12 22.16
CA ALA A 33 5.95 -15.14 21.40
C ALA A 33 5.45 -15.76 20.08
N ARG A 34 4.31 -15.28 19.57
CA ARG A 34 3.82 -15.64 18.23
C ARG A 34 4.23 -14.53 17.25
N PRO A 35 4.77 -14.86 16.06
CA PRO A 35 5.00 -13.88 14.99
C PRO A 35 3.71 -13.17 14.58
N PHE A 36 3.84 -11.97 14.01
CA PHE A 36 2.72 -11.25 13.43
C PHE A 36 2.13 -12.02 12.25
N GLY A 37 0.82 -12.27 12.26
CA GLY A 37 0.12 -13.00 11.18
C GLY A 37 -0.32 -12.12 10.01
N THR A 38 0.33 -10.99 9.78
CA THR A 38 -0.10 -9.96 8.81
C THR A 38 1.06 -9.43 7.99
N ALA A 39 0.82 -9.25 6.69
CA ALA A 39 1.62 -8.40 5.82
C ALA A 39 1.04 -6.98 5.78
N LEU A 40 1.87 -5.97 5.55
CA LEU A 40 1.43 -4.57 5.41
C LEU A 40 1.87 -4.02 4.06
N LEU A 41 1.00 -3.25 3.43
CA LEU A 41 1.39 -2.29 2.40
C LEU A 41 1.54 -0.92 3.05
N ILE A 42 2.70 -0.29 2.85
CA ILE A 42 3.09 0.94 3.52
C ILE A 42 3.46 1.95 2.46
N ALA A 43 2.58 2.92 2.25
CA ALA A 43 2.82 4.04 1.35
C ALA A 43 3.30 5.27 2.13
N GLY A 44 4.24 6.01 1.56
CA GLY A 44 4.84 7.18 2.19
C GLY A 44 5.32 8.21 1.16
N VAL A 45 5.42 9.47 1.58
CA VAL A 45 6.09 10.52 0.80
C VAL A 45 7.13 11.17 1.70
N ASP A 46 8.37 11.22 1.26
CA ASP A 46 9.46 11.93 1.93
C ASP A 46 10.31 12.72 0.91
N GLY A 47 11.48 13.19 1.32
CA GLY A 47 12.38 13.99 0.48
C GLY A 47 12.85 13.29 -0.80
N ASP A 48 12.82 11.96 -0.84
CA ASP A 48 13.24 11.16 -1.99
C ASP A 48 12.06 10.84 -2.94
N GLY A 49 10.84 11.20 -2.55
CA GLY A 49 9.63 11.06 -3.37
C GLY A 49 8.59 10.13 -2.75
N VAL A 50 7.82 9.46 -3.62
CA VAL A 50 6.75 8.54 -3.24
C VAL A 50 7.31 7.13 -3.11
N HIS A 51 6.96 6.46 -2.02
CA HIS A 51 7.41 5.11 -1.69
C HIS A 51 6.22 4.19 -1.45
N LEU A 52 6.36 2.92 -1.84
CA LEU A 52 5.45 1.83 -1.48
C LEU A 52 6.30 0.63 -1.05
N PHE A 53 6.07 0.16 0.17
CA PHE A 53 6.73 -1.02 0.72
C PHE A 53 5.70 -2.11 1.03
N GLU A 54 6.07 -3.37 0.82
CA GLU A 54 5.39 -4.53 1.38
C GLU A 54 6.24 -5.09 2.51
N THR A 55 5.62 -5.46 3.64
CA THR A 55 6.27 -6.21 4.72
C THR A 55 5.67 -7.60 4.81
N ASP A 56 6.46 -8.59 5.27
CA ASP A 56 5.97 -9.93 5.55
C ASP A 56 6.13 -10.31 7.05
N PRO A 57 5.43 -11.36 7.52
CA PRO A 57 5.53 -11.86 8.90
C PRO A 57 6.93 -12.16 9.44
N SER A 58 7.91 -12.41 8.56
CA SER A 58 9.30 -12.66 8.97
C SER A 58 10.04 -11.38 9.38
N GLY A 59 9.47 -10.22 9.07
CA GLY A 59 10.12 -8.92 9.23
C GLY A 59 10.99 -8.54 8.02
N ALA A 60 10.84 -9.21 6.88
CA ALA A 60 11.41 -8.71 5.64
C ALA A 60 10.48 -7.65 5.02
N TYR A 61 11.07 -6.73 4.26
CA TYR A 61 10.33 -5.74 3.49
C TYR A 61 10.98 -5.51 2.13
N GLN A 62 10.16 -5.13 1.15
CA GLN A 62 10.58 -4.83 -0.23
C GLN A 62 9.87 -3.58 -0.74
N SER A 63 10.52 -2.83 -1.62
CA SER A 63 9.96 -1.63 -2.27
C SER A 63 9.38 -1.96 -3.64
N TYR A 64 8.26 -1.35 -3.99
CA TYR A 64 7.53 -1.60 -5.24
C TYR A 64 7.05 -0.30 -5.88
N HIS A 65 6.86 -0.34 -7.20
CA HIS A 65 6.14 0.72 -7.92
C HIS A 65 4.62 0.54 -7.89
N ALA A 66 4.17 -0.71 -7.88
CA ALA A 66 2.80 -1.14 -7.65
C ALA A 66 2.86 -2.52 -6.99
N GLY A 67 2.01 -2.77 -6.00
CA GLY A 67 2.04 -3.99 -5.22
C GLY A 67 0.66 -4.35 -4.68
N ALA A 68 0.47 -5.63 -4.36
CA ALA A 68 -0.79 -6.16 -3.87
C ALA A 68 -0.53 -7.27 -2.84
N ILE A 69 -1.46 -7.42 -1.90
CA ILE A 69 -1.45 -8.48 -0.88
C ILE A 69 -2.84 -9.11 -0.79
N GLY A 70 -2.93 -10.32 -0.25
CA GLY A 70 -4.20 -11.02 -0.04
C GLY A 70 -4.64 -11.91 -1.21
N ARG A 71 -5.92 -12.31 -1.20
CA ARG A 71 -6.51 -13.19 -2.23
C ARG A 71 -6.51 -12.49 -3.59
N GLY A 72 -6.19 -13.23 -4.65
CA GLY A 72 -6.14 -12.67 -6.01
C GLY A 72 -4.84 -11.91 -6.35
N ARG A 73 -3.88 -11.84 -5.41
CA ARG A 73 -2.61 -11.11 -5.60
C ARG A 73 -1.94 -11.40 -6.94
N SER A 74 -1.79 -12.67 -7.34
CA SER A 74 -1.08 -13.01 -8.58
C SER A 74 -1.72 -12.34 -9.80
N ALA A 75 -3.05 -12.39 -9.92
CA ALA A 75 -3.76 -11.75 -11.03
C ALA A 75 -3.61 -10.22 -11.01
N VAL A 76 -3.65 -9.60 -9.82
CA VAL A 76 -3.41 -8.15 -9.67
C VAL A 76 -1.99 -7.77 -10.10
N ILE A 77 -0.99 -8.57 -9.72
CA ILE A 77 0.41 -8.34 -10.11
C ILE A 77 0.57 -8.49 -11.63
N ASP A 78 0.04 -9.55 -12.23
CA ASP A 78 0.09 -9.75 -13.69
C ASP A 78 -0.54 -8.55 -14.44
N TYR A 79 -1.66 -8.03 -13.91
CA TYR A 79 -2.30 -6.83 -14.45
C TYR A 79 -1.41 -5.58 -14.31
N PHE A 80 -0.77 -5.38 -13.16
CA PHE A 80 0.15 -4.26 -12.95
C PHE A 80 1.38 -4.36 -13.86
N GLU A 81 1.96 -5.54 -14.04
CA GLU A 81 3.11 -5.74 -14.94
C GLU A 81 2.78 -5.37 -16.38
N ALA A 82 1.56 -5.67 -16.84
CA ALA A 82 1.11 -5.34 -18.19
C ALA A 82 0.74 -3.86 -18.38
N ASN A 83 0.18 -3.20 -17.36
CA ASN A 83 -0.53 -1.93 -17.53
C ASN A 83 0.09 -0.73 -16.79
N TRP A 84 0.92 -0.97 -15.77
CA TRP A 84 1.56 0.12 -15.02
C TRP A 84 2.57 0.86 -15.89
N LYS A 85 2.62 2.20 -15.73
CA LYS A 85 3.57 3.06 -16.42
C LYS A 85 4.16 4.10 -15.45
N PRO A 86 5.41 4.53 -15.65
CA PRO A 86 5.95 5.63 -14.88
C PRO A 86 5.14 6.91 -15.13
N LYS A 87 5.02 7.75 -14.09
CA LYS A 87 4.37 9.08 -14.16
C LYS A 87 2.87 9.05 -14.53
N MET A 88 2.15 7.99 -14.15
CA MET A 88 0.69 7.96 -14.24
C MET A 88 0.07 9.09 -13.41
N THR A 89 -1.05 9.64 -13.89
CA THR A 89 -1.85 10.57 -13.10
C THR A 89 -2.54 9.83 -11.96
N GLN A 90 -2.92 10.54 -10.90
CA GLN A 90 -3.66 9.95 -9.78
C GLN A 90 -4.93 9.21 -10.24
N ASN A 91 -5.70 9.80 -11.17
CA ASN A 91 -6.89 9.14 -11.71
C ASN A 91 -6.56 7.88 -12.50
N ALA A 92 -5.45 7.87 -13.26
CA ALA A 92 -4.99 6.68 -13.97
C ALA A 92 -4.55 5.57 -12.99
N ALA A 93 -3.86 5.93 -11.91
CA ALA A 93 -3.45 4.97 -10.88
C ALA A 93 -4.64 4.38 -10.11
N ILE A 94 -5.65 5.20 -9.79
CA ILE A 94 -6.91 4.74 -9.18
C ILE A 94 -7.62 3.76 -10.12
N LYS A 95 -7.75 4.13 -11.39
CA LYS A 95 -8.37 3.27 -12.40
C LYS A 95 -7.63 1.94 -12.54
N LEU A 96 -6.29 1.98 -12.64
CA LEU A 96 -5.44 0.79 -12.70
C LEU A 96 -5.70 -0.16 -11.52
N GLY A 97 -5.73 0.37 -10.29
CA GLY A 97 -5.97 -0.45 -9.09
C GLY A 97 -7.37 -1.06 -9.06
N LEU A 98 -8.39 -0.31 -9.48
CA LEU A 98 -9.77 -0.81 -9.54
C LEU A 98 -9.98 -1.85 -10.63
N GLU A 99 -9.42 -1.65 -11.83
CA GLU A 99 -9.46 -2.64 -12.91
C GLU A 99 -8.72 -3.92 -12.49
N ALA A 100 -7.53 -3.80 -11.89
CA ALA A 100 -6.79 -4.97 -11.39
C ALA A 100 -7.56 -5.72 -10.30
N LEU A 101 -8.22 -5.02 -9.36
CA LEU A 101 -9.03 -5.66 -8.34
C LEU A 101 -10.23 -6.38 -8.94
N ARG A 102 -10.95 -5.74 -9.87
CA ARG A 102 -12.10 -6.35 -10.56
C ARG A 102 -11.67 -7.60 -11.31
N ASP A 103 -10.59 -7.51 -12.08
CA ASP A 103 -10.11 -8.61 -12.92
C ASP A 103 -9.52 -9.77 -12.07
N SER A 104 -9.22 -9.54 -10.78
CA SER A 104 -8.75 -10.57 -9.85
C SER A 104 -9.85 -11.40 -9.18
N ILE A 105 -11.12 -11.02 -9.38
CA ILE A 105 -12.30 -11.69 -8.81
C ILE A 105 -13.29 -12.04 -9.92
N ASP A 106 -13.96 -13.18 -9.80
CA ASP A 106 -14.99 -13.62 -10.75
C ASP A 106 -16.37 -12.99 -10.48
N GLU A 107 -16.40 -11.79 -9.88
CA GLU A 107 -17.60 -11.07 -9.43
C GLU A 107 -17.41 -9.56 -9.61
N ASP A 108 -18.51 -8.79 -9.60
CA ASP A 108 -18.41 -7.34 -9.56
C ASP A 108 -17.79 -6.85 -8.24
N LEU A 109 -17.07 -5.72 -8.31
CA LEU A 109 -16.53 -5.09 -7.11
C LEU A 109 -17.66 -4.81 -6.11
N ASN A 110 -17.53 -5.36 -4.90
CA ASN A 110 -18.45 -5.02 -3.81
C ASN A 110 -18.32 -3.54 -3.49
N ARG A 111 -19.32 -2.79 -3.95
CA ARG A 111 -19.36 -1.33 -3.82
C ARG A 111 -19.14 -0.94 -2.38
N ASP A 112 -19.73 -1.61 -1.40
CA ASP A 112 -19.66 -1.26 0.03
C ASP A 112 -18.33 -1.60 0.71
N ALA A 113 -17.56 -2.53 0.16
CA ALA A 113 -16.27 -2.94 0.71
C ALA A 113 -15.09 -2.14 0.18
N VAL A 114 -15.17 -1.60 -1.05
CA VAL A 114 -14.05 -0.88 -1.67
C VAL A 114 -13.85 0.48 -1.00
N GLU A 115 -12.60 0.71 -0.57
CA GLU A 115 -12.13 1.99 -0.07
C GLU A 115 -10.91 2.45 -0.87
N ILE A 116 -10.82 3.77 -1.10
CA ILE A 116 -9.68 4.38 -1.79
C ILE A 116 -9.09 5.44 -0.86
N ALA A 117 -7.77 5.41 -0.71
CA ALA A 117 -7.04 6.49 -0.08
C ALA A 117 -5.90 6.93 -1.00
N VAL A 118 -5.60 8.23 -0.94
CA VAL A 118 -4.58 8.87 -1.76
C VAL A 118 -3.56 9.49 -0.82
N LEU A 119 -2.29 9.28 -1.15
CA LEU A 119 -1.16 9.91 -0.49
C LEU A 119 -0.42 10.78 -1.50
N THR A 120 -0.25 12.06 -1.18
CA THR A 120 0.55 13.00 -1.98
C THR A 120 1.49 13.79 -1.07
N GLY A 121 2.23 14.76 -1.62
CA GLY A 121 3.01 15.70 -0.80
C GLY A 121 2.17 16.52 0.20
N SER A 122 0.84 16.62 0.01
CA SER A 122 -0.06 17.24 0.99
C SER A 122 -0.48 16.30 2.12
N GLY A 123 -0.04 15.04 2.09
CA GLY A 123 -0.36 14.02 3.07
C GLY A 123 -1.41 13.02 2.61
N TYR A 124 -1.93 12.26 3.58
CA TYR A 124 -2.90 11.19 3.39
C TYR A 124 -4.33 11.73 3.37
N ALA A 125 -5.14 11.29 2.41
CA ALA A 125 -6.55 11.60 2.32
C ALA A 125 -7.35 10.34 1.93
N LYS A 126 -8.24 9.89 2.81
CA LYS A 126 -9.23 8.87 2.46
C LYS A 126 -10.31 9.51 1.57
N MET A 127 -10.58 8.90 0.43
CA MET A 127 -11.62 9.37 -0.49
C MET A 127 -13.01 9.21 0.15
N SER A 128 -13.88 10.18 -0.07
CA SER A 128 -15.26 10.12 0.42
C SER A 128 -16.00 8.94 -0.21
N ARG A 129 -17.01 8.40 0.49
CA ARG A 129 -17.84 7.32 -0.05
C ARG A 129 -18.44 7.68 -1.41
N ALA A 130 -18.94 8.90 -1.54
CA ALA A 130 -19.54 9.40 -2.78
C ALA A 130 -18.52 9.45 -3.93
N ASP A 131 -17.29 9.88 -3.67
CA ASP A 131 -16.28 9.97 -4.72
C ASP A 131 -15.68 8.60 -5.08
N THR A 132 -15.55 7.69 -4.12
CA THR A 132 -15.18 6.29 -4.39
C THR A 132 -16.20 5.63 -5.32
N LEU A 133 -17.50 5.80 -5.06
CA LEU A 133 -18.55 5.27 -5.94
C LEU A 133 -18.47 5.86 -7.35
N LYS A 134 -18.21 7.17 -7.49
CA LYS A 134 -17.99 7.79 -8.81
C LYS A 134 -16.81 7.18 -9.56
N GLN A 135 -15.75 6.75 -8.88
CA GLN A 135 -14.61 6.09 -9.55
C GLN A 135 -14.97 4.66 -9.98
N ILE A 136 -15.73 3.93 -9.17
CA ILE A 136 -16.23 2.59 -9.53
C ILE A 136 -17.18 2.68 -10.74
N ASP A 137 -18.08 3.65 -10.76
CA ASP A 137 -19.04 3.84 -11.85
C ASP A 137 -18.38 4.22 -13.19
N ARG A 138 -17.13 4.70 -13.18
CA ARG A 138 -16.33 4.98 -14.38
C ARG A 138 -15.66 3.74 -15.00
N LEU A 139 -15.73 2.59 -14.32
CA LEU A 139 -15.21 1.31 -14.84
C LEU A 139 -16.20 0.61 -15.77
N SER A 140 -17.48 0.97 -15.65
CA SER A 140 -18.60 0.50 -16.49
C SER A 140 -18.68 1.21 -17.83
#